data_AF-A0A0J9UTX5-F1
#
_entry.id   AF-A0A0J9UTX5-F1
#
_cell.length_a   1.000
_cell.length_b   1.000
_cell.length_c   1.000
_cell.angle_alpha   90.00
_cell.angle_beta   90.00
_cell.angle_gamma   90.00
#
_symmetry.space_group_name_H-M   'P 1'
#
loop_
_entity.id
_entity.type
_entity.pdbx_description
1 polymer ?
#
loop_
_entity_poly.entity_id
_entity_poly.type
_entity_poly.pdbx_seq_one_letter_code
_entity_poly.pdbx_strand_id
1 'polypeptide(L)'
;MYNFKSVFKEIYSIFHTKFENPNEKCTEIFTRLQGQYKEIDGSFKSYCNKAIAYLEYLEKAYEGDINTAKGSIYLYCWLHEVQFNNSKYNNKGLDIYRQLLKEYEEIDRTSNIPHIFGNYLKNNIDENLKDLYHLYYKFDKFKNKKECESNYCKCAEECYDSYITYINNCNNPNNADFCNGLEEFRAQYNNYMSKNFTCDGDYKYLPSTKNFDISLILIPTIATLIITSMLFVLYKVIILYTNANITYFH
;
A
#
# COMPACT_ATOMS: atom_id res chain seq x y z
N MET A 1 9.31 6.02 -0.82
CA MET A 1 8.37 5.81 0.31
C MET A 1 7.18 4.91 -0.05
N TYR A 2 6.82 4.77 -1.32
CA TYR A 2 5.62 4.06 -1.79
C TYR A 2 5.71 2.52 -1.89
N ASN A 3 6.88 1.92 -1.68
CA ASN A 3 6.99 0.46 -1.63
C ASN A 3 6.67 -0.03 -0.20
N PHE A 4 5.47 -0.57 0.01
CA PHE A 4 5.01 -1.12 1.29
C PHE A 4 5.10 -2.64 1.35
N LYS A 5 5.77 -3.30 0.39
CA LYS A 5 5.90 -4.75 0.34
C LYS A 5 6.57 -5.35 1.59
N SER A 6 7.64 -4.71 2.09
CA SER A 6 8.26 -5.11 3.37
C SER A 6 7.30 -4.87 4.53
N VAL A 7 6.56 -3.76 4.49
CA VAL A 7 5.64 -3.36 5.56
C VAL A 7 4.59 -4.46 5.81
N PHE A 8 3.88 -4.91 4.80
CA PHE A 8 2.77 -5.86 5.01
C PHE A 8 3.18 -7.34 4.99
N LYS A 9 4.45 -7.64 4.70
CA LYS A 9 5.03 -8.98 4.87
C LYS A 9 5.77 -9.16 6.19
N GLU A 10 6.43 -8.10 6.67
CA GLU A 10 7.39 -8.14 7.79
C GLU A 10 6.87 -7.40 9.02
N ILE A 11 5.92 -6.47 8.88
CA ILE A 11 5.33 -5.74 10.02
C ILE A 11 4.11 -6.48 10.56
N TYR A 12 4.16 -6.76 11.86
CA TYR A 12 2.98 -7.14 12.62
C TYR A 12 1.93 -6.04 12.46
N SER A 13 0.79 -6.37 11.86
CA SER A 13 -0.39 -5.50 11.86
C SER A 13 -0.58 -4.85 13.23
N ILE A 14 -0.95 -3.57 13.25
CA ILE A 14 -1.35 -2.87 14.49
C ILE A 14 -2.57 -3.56 15.16
N PHE A 15 -3.24 -4.49 14.47
CA PHE A 15 -4.32 -5.30 14.99
C PHE A 15 -3.89 -6.63 15.63
N HIS A 16 -2.71 -7.15 15.32
CA HIS A 16 -2.21 -8.43 15.85
C HIS A 16 -1.46 -8.30 17.16
N THR A 17 -1.07 -7.08 17.49
CA THR A 17 -0.16 -6.83 18.58
C THR A 17 -1.00 -6.73 19.86
N LYS A 18 -0.83 -7.73 20.75
CA LYS A 18 -1.60 -7.88 21.99
C LYS A 18 -1.13 -6.83 22.98
N PHE A 19 -1.80 -5.70 23.02
CA PHE A 19 -1.46 -4.56 23.87
C PHE A 19 -2.26 -4.60 25.18
N GLU A 20 -1.97 -5.58 26.03
CA GLU A 20 -2.58 -5.66 27.35
C GLU A 20 -1.61 -5.08 28.38
N ASN A 21 -1.71 -3.76 28.59
CA ASN A 21 -1.41 -3.02 29.84
C ASN A 21 -1.41 -1.51 29.55
N PRO A 22 -1.76 -0.64 30.53
CA PRO A 22 -1.49 0.79 30.41
C PRO A 22 0.03 0.99 30.25
N ASN A 23 0.45 1.65 29.17
CA ASN A 23 1.87 1.99 28.99
C ASN A 23 2.17 3.22 29.85
N GLU A 24 3.08 3.09 30.82
CA GLU A 24 3.48 4.18 31.71
C GLU A 24 4.00 5.39 30.91
N LYS A 25 4.79 5.15 29.85
CA LYS A 25 5.26 6.20 28.93
C LYS A 25 4.09 6.93 28.27
N CYS A 26 3.04 6.22 27.83
CA CYS A 26 1.87 6.88 27.25
C CYS A 26 1.17 7.79 28.26
N THR A 27 1.10 7.42 29.55
CA THR A 27 0.47 8.29 30.56
C THR A 27 1.17 9.64 30.64
N GLU A 28 2.50 9.65 30.66
CA GLU A 28 3.29 10.87 30.67
C GLU A 28 3.16 11.66 29.36
N ILE A 29 3.31 11.00 28.20
CA ILE A 29 3.15 11.62 26.87
C ILE A 29 1.77 12.27 26.73
N PHE A 30 0.73 11.55 27.14
CA PHE A 30 -0.64 12.02 27.09
C PHE A 30 -0.83 13.30 27.90
N THR A 31 -0.32 13.35 29.14
CA THR A 31 -0.39 14.56 29.99
C THR A 31 0.33 15.74 29.35
N ARG A 32 1.52 15.52 28.77
CA ARG A 32 2.28 16.58 28.10
C ARG A 32 1.56 17.09 26.84
N LEU A 33 0.98 16.19 26.04
CA LEU A 33 0.19 16.54 24.86
C LEU A 33 -1.08 17.33 25.23
N GLN A 34 -1.78 16.96 26.30
CA GLN A 34 -2.95 17.71 26.78
C GLN A 34 -2.61 19.15 27.19
N GLY A 35 -1.42 19.37 27.75
CA GLY A 35 -0.95 20.72 28.09
C GLY A 35 -0.74 21.62 26.87
N GLN A 36 -0.50 21.03 25.69
CA GLN A 36 -0.18 21.75 24.45
C GLN A 36 -1.38 21.83 23.48
N TYR A 37 -2.24 20.81 23.47
CA TYR A 37 -3.34 20.64 22.52
C TYR A 37 -4.66 20.40 23.26
N LYS A 38 -5.57 21.37 23.16
CA LYS A 38 -6.90 21.31 23.79
C LYS A 38 -7.80 20.23 23.17
N GLU A 39 -7.47 19.80 21.95
CA GLU A 39 -8.15 18.76 21.20
C GLU A 39 -7.92 17.34 21.77
N ILE A 40 -6.88 17.19 22.60
CA ILE A 40 -6.54 15.93 23.26
C ILE A 40 -7.37 15.80 24.54
N ASP A 41 -8.33 14.90 24.49
CA ASP A 41 -9.19 14.53 25.62
C ASP A 41 -9.01 13.05 25.99
N GLY A 42 -9.79 12.57 26.97
CA GLY A 42 -9.71 11.18 27.45
C GLY A 42 -9.91 10.11 26.36
N SER A 43 -10.57 10.42 25.23
CA SER A 43 -10.74 9.48 24.11
C SER A 43 -9.41 9.07 23.49
N PHE A 44 -8.41 9.96 23.50
CA PHE A 44 -7.11 9.69 22.89
C PHE A 44 -6.24 8.73 23.72
N LYS A 45 -6.51 8.56 25.02
CA LYS A 45 -5.65 7.78 25.92
C LYS A 45 -5.48 6.33 25.48
N SER A 46 -6.55 5.69 25.03
CA SER A 46 -6.50 4.31 24.53
C SER A 46 -5.68 4.20 23.25
N TYR A 47 -5.83 5.15 22.33
CA TYR A 47 -5.07 5.22 21.08
C TYR A 47 -3.60 5.54 21.32
N CYS A 48 -3.29 6.40 22.29
CA CYS A 48 -1.92 6.67 22.72
C CYS A 48 -1.24 5.40 23.24
N ASN A 49 -1.90 4.61 24.11
CA ASN A 49 -1.30 3.37 24.63
C ASN A 49 -0.91 2.43 23.48
N LYS A 50 -1.82 2.28 22.51
CA LYS A 50 -1.60 1.45 21.33
C LYS A 50 -0.51 2.02 20.42
N ALA A 51 -0.47 3.35 20.26
CA ALA A 51 0.56 4.02 19.47
C ALA A 51 1.96 3.81 20.07
N ILE A 52 2.14 4.06 21.36
CA ILE A 52 3.44 3.90 22.04
C ILE A 52 3.91 2.45 22.00
N ALA A 53 3.02 1.49 22.26
CA ALA A 53 3.40 0.09 22.21
C ALA A 53 3.78 -0.36 20.78
N TYR A 54 3.16 0.23 19.74
CA TYR A 54 3.58 0.00 18.36
C TYR A 54 4.94 0.63 18.06
N LEU A 55 5.24 1.85 18.56
CA LEU A 55 6.57 2.46 18.44
C LEU A 55 7.66 1.59 19.09
N GLU A 56 7.40 1.05 20.28
CA GLU A 56 8.33 0.13 20.96
C GLU A 56 8.55 -1.16 20.16
N TYR A 57 7.53 -1.63 19.45
CA TYR A 57 7.68 -2.74 18.51
C TYR A 57 8.55 -2.33 17.32
N LEU A 58 8.37 -1.13 16.76
CA LEU A 58 9.21 -0.64 15.66
C LEU A 58 10.69 -0.61 16.05
N GLU A 59 11.01 -0.12 17.26
CA GLU A 59 12.39 -0.06 17.77
C GLU A 59 13.03 -1.46 17.89
N LYS A 60 12.25 -2.48 18.26
CA LYS A 60 12.76 -3.85 18.45
C LYS A 60 12.85 -4.66 17.17
N ALA A 61 11.92 -4.41 16.23
CA ALA A 61 11.70 -5.30 15.09
C ALA A 61 12.42 -4.86 13.81
N TYR A 62 12.77 -3.58 13.66
CA TYR A 62 13.35 -3.07 12.41
C TYR A 62 14.80 -2.63 12.57
N GLU A 63 15.65 -3.21 11.73
CA GLU A 63 16.94 -2.66 11.41
C GLU A 63 16.80 -1.75 10.17
N GLY A 64 17.11 -0.46 10.33
CA GLY A 64 17.24 0.49 9.22
C GLY A 64 16.10 1.52 9.07
N ASP A 65 16.51 2.75 8.80
CA ASP A 65 15.64 3.94 8.85
C ASP A 65 14.40 3.87 7.93
N ILE A 66 14.51 3.24 6.76
CA ILE A 66 13.41 3.25 5.78
C ILE A 66 12.20 2.43 6.21
N ASN A 67 12.40 1.28 6.85
CA ASN A 67 11.29 0.45 7.34
C ASN A 67 10.66 1.09 8.58
N THR A 68 11.48 1.65 9.47
CA THR A 68 11.02 2.45 10.61
C THR A 68 10.21 3.67 10.17
N ALA A 69 10.63 4.37 9.12
CA ALA A 69 9.87 5.47 8.53
C ALA A 69 8.49 5.00 8.03
N LYS A 70 8.43 3.91 7.25
CA LYS A 70 7.15 3.36 6.77
C LYS A 70 6.24 2.90 7.90
N GLY A 71 6.79 2.23 8.92
CA GLY A 71 6.05 1.85 10.12
C GLY A 71 5.49 3.07 10.86
N SER A 72 6.27 4.15 10.96
CA SER A 72 5.85 5.40 11.58
C SER A 72 4.77 6.13 10.78
N ILE A 73 4.79 6.08 9.45
CA ILE A 73 3.67 6.55 8.59
C ILE A 73 2.45 5.70 8.85
N TYR A 74 2.64 4.37 8.94
CA TYR A 74 1.55 3.44 9.15
C TYR A 74 0.82 3.74 10.47
N LEU A 75 1.57 4.09 11.52
CA LEU A 75 1.00 4.55 12.78
C LEU A 75 0.26 5.89 12.66
N TYR A 76 0.86 6.89 11.99
CA TYR A 76 0.23 8.19 11.77
C TYR A 76 -1.13 8.06 11.08
N CYS A 77 -1.17 7.32 9.98
CA CYS A 77 -2.39 7.20 9.21
C CYS A 77 -3.47 6.42 9.98
N TRP A 78 -3.08 5.45 10.82
CA TRP A 78 -4.02 4.78 11.73
C TRP A 78 -4.61 5.77 12.74
N LEU A 79 -3.77 6.58 13.39
CA LEU A 79 -4.22 7.64 14.31
C LEU A 79 -5.10 8.67 13.60
N HIS A 80 -4.81 8.97 12.34
CA HIS A 80 -5.61 9.87 11.54
C HIS A 80 -7.03 9.33 11.33
N GLU A 81 -7.14 8.07 10.91
CA GLU A 81 -8.42 7.38 10.74
C GLU A 81 -9.25 7.32 12.03
N VAL A 82 -8.64 6.86 13.13
CA VAL A 82 -9.39 6.61 14.38
C VAL A 82 -9.61 7.84 15.24
N GLN A 83 -8.85 8.93 15.01
CA GLN A 83 -8.87 10.10 15.88
C GLN A 83 -8.73 11.43 15.14
N PHE A 84 -7.65 11.65 14.36
CA PHE A 84 -7.31 13.00 13.88
C PHE A 84 -8.18 13.52 12.72
N ASN A 85 -8.95 12.66 12.05
CA ASN A 85 -9.93 13.06 11.04
C ASN A 85 -11.19 13.70 11.65
N ASN A 86 -11.33 13.69 12.98
CA ASN A 86 -12.41 14.41 13.65
C ASN A 86 -12.20 15.93 13.53
N SER A 87 -13.27 16.66 13.20
CA SER A 87 -13.25 18.13 13.02
C SER A 87 -12.68 18.89 14.21
N LYS A 88 -12.75 18.34 15.43
CA LYS A 88 -12.13 18.91 16.63
C LYS A 88 -10.64 19.16 16.48
N TYR A 89 -9.94 18.34 15.69
CA TYR A 89 -8.49 18.45 15.49
C TYR A 89 -8.08 19.56 14.53
N ASN A 90 -9.02 20.13 13.75
CA ASN A 90 -8.78 21.26 12.86
C ASN A 90 -7.47 21.15 12.05
N ASN A 91 -7.26 20.01 11.39
CA ASN A 91 -6.06 19.69 10.59
C ASN A 91 -4.72 19.64 11.36
N LYS A 92 -4.71 19.68 12.69
CA LYS A 92 -3.49 19.60 13.53
C LYS A 92 -2.96 18.18 13.74
N GLY A 93 -3.58 17.16 13.14
CA GLY A 93 -3.24 15.76 13.38
C GLY A 93 -1.76 15.43 13.17
N LEU A 94 -1.15 15.96 12.11
CA LEU A 94 0.27 15.73 11.82
C LEU A 94 1.18 16.42 12.84
N ASP A 95 0.83 17.63 13.29
CA ASP A 95 1.62 18.36 14.28
C ASP A 95 1.54 17.71 15.65
N ILE A 96 0.36 17.24 16.03
CA ILE A 96 0.15 16.45 17.24
C ILE A 96 0.96 15.15 17.17
N TYR A 97 0.96 14.47 16.02
CA TYR A 97 1.75 13.25 15.86
C TYR A 97 3.26 13.51 15.95
N ARG A 98 3.76 14.58 15.33
CA ARG A 98 5.15 15.02 15.49
C ARG A 98 5.49 15.30 16.96
N GLN A 99 4.58 15.95 17.68
CA GLN A 99 4.79 16.20 19.10
C GLN A 99 4.79 14.88 19.89
N LEU A 100 3.90 13.94 19.58
CA LEU A 100 3.89 12.61 20.20
C LEU A 100 5.24 11.90 20.04
N LEU A 101 5.82 11.93 18.84
CA LEU A 101 7.13 11.31 18.60
C LEU A 101 8.24 12.01 19.40
N LYS A 102 8.23 13.35 19.49
CA LYS A 102 9.19 14.10 20.31
C LYS A 102 9.08 13.74 21.79
N GLU A 103 7.86 13.70 22.34
CA GLU A 103 7.65 13.31 23.74
C GLU A 103 8.09 11.86 23.99
N TYR A 104 7.92 10.98 22.99
CA TYR A 104 8.41 9.60 23.07
C TYR A 104 9.94 9.53 23.17
N GLU A 105 10.68 10.30 22.36
CA GLU A 105 12.16 10.40 22.45
C GLU A 105 12.63 11.01 23.77
N GLU A 106 11.92 11.99 24.31
CA GLU A 106 12.27 12.57 25.61
C GLU A 106 12.21 11.55 26.76
N ILE A 107 11.26 10.61 26.68
CA ILE A 107 11.08 9.53 27.66
C ILE A 107 12.00 8.35 27.35
N ASP A 108 12.19 8.03 26.08
CA ASP A 108 13.07 6.96 25.60
C ASP A 108 14.18 7.54 24.70
N ARG A 109 15.23 8.07 25.34
CA ARG A 109 16.32 8.79 24.67
C ARG A 109 17.16 7.94 23.70
N THR A 110 16.89 6.64 23.63
CA THR A 110 17.54 5.75 22.66
C THR A 110 16.80 5.69 21.32
N SER A 111 15.55 6.15 21.29
CA SER A 111 14.71 6.15 20.08
C SER A 111 15.21 7.15 19.04
N ASN A 112 15.48 6.66 17.83
CA ASN A 112 15.78 7.49 16.66
C ASN A 112 14.54 7.71 15.75
N ILE A 113 13.38 7.16 16.12
CA ILE A 113 12.13 7.28 15.34
C ILE A 113 11.76 8.72 14.98
N PRO A 114 11.74 9.72 15.90
CA PRO A 114 11.35 11.08 15.54
C PRO A 114 12.28 11.71 14.49
N HIS A 115 13.58 11.45 14.57
CA HIS A 115 14.54 11.94 13.58
C HIS A 115 14.39 11.22 12.24
N ILE A 116 14.18 9.90 12.24
CA ILE A 116 13.84 9.12 11.03
C ILE A 116 12.57 9.68 10.38
N PHE A 117 11.51 9.85 11.16
CA PHE A 117 10.26 10.46 10.68
C PHE A 117 10.53 11.85 10.10
N GLY A 118 11.28 12.69 10.82
CA GLY A 118 11.66 14.03 10.39
C GLY A 118 12.46 14.05 9.08
N ASN A 119 13.36 13.10 8.84
CA ASN A 119 14.18 13.07 7.63
C ASN A 119 13.42 12.57 6.41
N TYR A 120 12.62 11.51 6.60
CA TYR A 120 11.93 10.85 5.50
C TYR A 120 10.59 11.50 5.15
N LEU A 121 10.03 12.30 6.05
CA LEU A 121 8.64 12.78 5.98
C LEU A 121 8.50 14.26 6.33
N LYS A 122 9.64 14.97 6.39
CA LYS A 122 9.85 16.34 6.89
C LYS A 122 8.68 17.30 6.65
N ASN A 123 8.23 17.39 5.40
CA ASN A 123 7.37 18.50 4.97
C ASN A 123 5.92 18.12 4.65
N ASN A 124 5.62 16.85 4.36
CA ASN A 124 4.24 16.32 4.37
C ASN A 124 4.22 14.82 4.03
N ILE A 125 3.26 14.13 4.62
CA ILE A 125 2.71 12.89 4.07
C ILE A 125 1.72 13.36 3.01
N ASP A 126 2.09 13.22 1.73
CA ASP A 126 1.25 13.62 0.62
C ASP A 126 -0.02 12.74 0.52
N GLU A 127 -0.99 13.18 -0.30
CA GLU A 127 -2.28 12.48 -0.43
C GLU A 127 -2.13 11.09 -1.05
N ASN A 128 -1.27 10.92 -2.06
CA ASN A 128 -1.00 9.63 -2.67
C ASN A 128 -0.45 8.62 -1.65
N LEU A 129 0.41 9.06 -0.73
CA LEU A 129 0.97 8.21 0.31
C LEU A 129 -0.09 7.81 1.33
N LYS A 130 -1.01 8.73 1.68
CA LYS A 130 -2.17 8.43 2.53
C LYS A 130 -3.13 7.46 1.86
N ASP A 131 -3.42 7.65 0.58
CA ASP A 131 -4.29 6.79 -0.22
C ASP A 131 -3.74 5.37 -0.31
N LEU A 132 -2.43 5.25 -0.60
CA LEU A 132 -1.76 3.96 -0.63
C LEU A 132 -1.80 3.29 0.75
N TYR A 133 -1.53 4.04 1.83
CA TYR A 133 -1.68 3.50 3.18
C TYR A 133 -3.11 3.01 3.42
N HIS A 134 -4.11 3.83 3.09
CA HIS A 134 -5.50 3.57 3.38
C HIS A 134 -5.97 2.26 2.71
N LEU A 135 -5.48 1.98 1.49
CA LEU A 135 -5.67 0.69 0.85
C LEU A 135 -5.11 -0.47 1.66
N TYR A 136 -3.85 -0.37 2.07
CA TYR A 136 -3.24 -1.43 2.85
C TYR A 136 -3.89 -1.60 4.23
N TYR A 137 -4.33 -0.53 4.86
CA TYR A 137 -5.07 -0.57 6.11
C TYR A 137 -6.40 -1.30 5.96
N LYS A 138 -7.21 -0.94 4.94
CA LYS A 138 -8.45 -1.65 4.60
C LYS A 138 -8.18 -3.12 4.30
N PHE A 139 -7.14 -3.40 3.52
CA PHE A 139 -6.72 -4.76 3.19
C PHE A 139 -6.38 -5.59 4.43
N ASP A 140 -5.58 -5.02 5.32
CA ASP A 140 -5.19 -5.66 6.58
C ASP A 140 -6.39 -5.87 7.52
N LYS A 141 -7.30 -4.89 7.60
CA LYS A 141 -8.53 -4.98 8.39
C LYS A 141 -9.39 -6.18 7.99
N PHE A 142 -9.71 -6.34 6.70
CA PHE A 142 -10.56 -7.45 6.26
C PHE A 142 -9.81 -8.79 6.27
N LYS A 143 -8.51 -8.81 5.93
CA LYS A 143 -7.66 -10.01 6.01
C LYS A 143 -7.66 -10.61 7.41
N ASN A 144 -7.66 -9.76 8.43
CA ASN A 144 -7.70 -10.15 9.84
C ASN A 144 -9.12 -10.18 10.43
N LYS A 145 -10.15 -10.07 9.58
CA LYS A 145 -11.58 -10.05 9.92
C LYS A 145 -11.98 -8.98 10.96
N LYS A 146 -11.16 -7.96 11.21
CA LYS A 146 -11.45 -6.93 12.21
C LYS A 146 -12.60 -6.06 11.75
N GLU A 147 -13.70 -6.06 12.51
CA GLU A 147 -14.95 -5.33 12.17
C GLU A 147 -15.56 -5.73 10.82
N CYS A 148 -15.09 -6.84 10.23
CA CYS A 148 -15.52 -7.35 8.93
C CYS A 148 -16.13 -8.76 9.04
N GLU A 149 -16.25 -9.34 10.24
CA GLU A 149 -16.73 -10.72 10.42
C GLU A 149 -18.13 -10.95 9.83
N SER A 150 -19.07 -10.01 10.02
CA SER A 150 -20.42 -10.14 9.48
C SER A 150 -20.56 -9.68 8.03
N ASN A 151 -19.57 -8.97 7.48
CA ASN A 151 -19.64 -8.24 6.21
C ASN A 151 -18.33 -8.31 5.42
N TYR A 152 -17.66 -9.46 5.42
CA TYR A 152 -16.33 -9.63 4.82
C TYR A 152 -16.28 -9.16 3.36
N CYS A 153 -17.32 -9.51 2.59
CA CYS A 153 -17.46 -9.13 1.19
C CYS A 153 -17.60 -7.63 0.98
N LYS A 154 -18.33 -6.93 1.86
CA LYS A 154 -18.44 -5.48 1.83
C LYS A 154 -17.11 -4.80 2.13
N CYS A 155 -16.33 -5.31 3.10
CA CYS A 155 -14.99 -4.76 3.36
C CYS A 155 -14.05 -4.98 2.16
N ALA A 156 -14.16 -6.12 1.47
CA ALA A 156 -13.37 -6.39 0.28
C ALA A 156 -13.77 -5.47 -0.90
N GLU A 157 -15.07 -5.21 -1.07
CA GLU A 157 -15.64 -4.25 -2.01
C GLU A 157 -15.17 -2.82 -1.71
N GLU A 158 -15.27 -2.35 -0.47
CA GLU A 158 -14.79 -1.01 -0.06
C GLU A 158 -13.27 -0.80 -0.30
N CYS A 159 -12.50 -1.88 -0.21
CA CYS A 159 -11.06 -1.89 -0.52
C CYS A 159 -10.84 -1.81 -2.04
N TYR A 160 -11.61 -2.57 -2.81
CA TYR A 160 -11.61 -2.53 -4.28
C TYR A 160 -11.99 -1.14 -4.81
N ASP A 161 -13.09 -0.56 -4.33
CA ASP A 161 -13.57 0.75 -4.79
C ASP A 161 -12.55 1.86 -4.54
N SER A 162 -11.86 1.80 -3.40
CA SER A 162 -10.77 2.73 -3.11
C SER A 162 -9.63 2.57 -4.12
N TYR A 163 -9.28 1.34 -4.47
CA TYR A 163 -8.22 1.08 -5.44
C TYR A 163 -8.59 1.60 -6.82
N ILE A 164 -9.82 1.35 -7.27
CA ILE A 164 -10.34 1.85 -8.56
C ILE A 164 -10.40 3.38 -8.58
N THR A 165 -10.63 4.03 -7.44
CA THR A 165 -10.55 5.49 -7.35
C THR A 165 -9.10 5.96 -7.53
N TYR A 166 -8.16 5.33 -6.82
CA TYR A 166 -6.76 5.74 -6.76
C TYR A 166 -5.96 5.43 -8.02
N ILE A 167 -6.29 4.36 -8.76
CA ILE A 167 -5.60 4.01 -10.01
C ILE A 167 -5.75 5.10 -11.09
N ASN A 168 -6.81 5.92 -11.04
CA ASN A 168 -7.01 7.03 -11.98
C ASN A 168 -5.87 8.06 -11.92
N ASN A 169 -5.20 8.19 -10.78
CA ASN A 169 -4.05 9.07 -10.61
C ASN A 169 -2.80 8.56 -11.37
N CYS A 170 -2.81 7.32 -11.86
CA CYS A 170 -1.70 6.74 -12.62
C CYS A 170 -1.59 7.17 -14.07
N ASN A 171 -2.57 7.95 -14.56
CA ASN A 171 -2.46 8.64 -15.84
C ASN A 171 -1.45 9.80 -15.79
N ASN A 172 -1.09 10.28 -14.59
CA ASN A 172 -0.10 11.32 -14.41
C ASN A 172 1.31 10.71 -14.27
N PRO A 173 2.27 11.01 -15.18
CA PRO A 173 3.62 10.47 -15.11
C PRO A 173 4.39 10.86 -13.84
N ASN A 174 4.02 11.98 -13.19
CA ASN A 174 4.62 12.40 -11.93
C ASN A 174 4.24 11.48 -10.75
N ASN A 175 3.22 10.64 -10.92
CA ASN A 175 2.76 9.68 -9.90
C ASN A 175 3.39 8.29 -10.07
N ALA A 176 4.49 8.15 -10.83
CA ALA A 176 5.11 6.86 -11.10
C ALA A 176 5.41 6.04 -9.83
N ASP A 177 5.96 6.65 -8.79
CA ASP A 177 6.28 5.97 -7.53
C ASP A 177 5.02 5.48 -6.81
N PHE A 178 3.97 6.30 -6.77
CA PHE A 178 2.67 5.94 -6.22
C PHE A 178 2.05 4.75 -6.98
N CYS A 179 2.10 4.79 -8.30
CA CYS A 179 1.53 3.76 -9.17
C CYS A 179 2.29 2.44 -9.12
N ASN A 180 3.60 2.49 -8.93
CA ASN A 180 4.41 1.32 -8.60
C ASN A 180 3.98 0.75 -7.24
N GLY A 181 3.72 1.59 -6.24
CA GLY A 181 3.17 1.16 -4.95
C GLY A 181 1.80 0.50 -5.05
N LEU A 182 0.90 1.05 -5.86
CA LEU A 182 -0.42 0.46 -6.17
C LEU A 182 -0.29 -0.87 -6.92
N GLU A 183 0.68 -1.02 -7.82
CA GLU A 183 0.93 -2.28 -8.52
C GLU A 183 1.42 -3.38 -7.57
N GLU A 184 2.30 -3.01 -6.62
CA GLU A 184 2.73 -3.91 -5.55
C GLU A 184 1.57 -4.31 -4.63
N PHE A 185 0.71 -3.35 -4.28
CA PHE A 185 -0.51 -3.62 -3.50
C PHE A 185 -1.42 -4.62 -4.24
N ARG A 186 -1.69 -4.36 -5.52
CA ARG A 186 -2.48 -5.25 -6.39
C ARG A 186 -1.95 -6.68 -6.37
N ALA A 187 -0.64 -6.86 -6.50
CA ALA A 187 -0.04 -8.19 -6.49
C ALA A 187 -0.31 -8.94 -5.17
N GLN A 188 -0.26 -8.24 -4.04
CA GLN A 188 -0.53 -8.82 -2.73
C GLN A 188 -2.02 -9.13 -2.53
N TYR A 189 -2.90 -8.19 -2.88
CA TYR A 189 -4.34 -8.35 -2.82
C TYR A 189 -4.79 -9.55 -3.67
N ASN A 190 -4.41 -9.59 -4.95
CA ASN A 190 -4.79 -10.66 -5.87
C ASN A 190 -4.24 -12.03 -5.41
N ASN A 191 -3.03 -12.07 -4.81
CA ASN A 191 -2.50 -13.32 -4.24
C ASN A 191 -3.31 -13.81 -3.04
N TYR A 192 -3.71 -12.90 -2.14
CA TYR A 192 -4.52 -13.24 -0.99
C TYR A 192 -5.93 -13.70 -1.39
N MET A 193 -6.55 -12.95 -2.30
CA MET A 193 -7.92 -13.20 -2.75
C MET A 193 -8.02 -14.51 -3.55
N SER A 194 -7.05 -14.81 -4.42
CA SER A 194 -7.05 -16.09 -5.16
C SER A 194 -7.02 -17.34 -4.27
N LYS A 195 -6.51 -17.23 -3.04
CA LYS A 195 -6.41 -18.35 -2.09
C LYS A 195 -7.55 -18.43 -1.07
N ASN A 196 -8.09 -17.29 -0.66
CA ASN A 196 -8.96 -17.20 0.53
C ASN A 196 -10.34 -16.59 0.26
N PHE A 197 -10.62 -16.15 -0.97
CA PHE A 197 -11.81 -15.36 -1.23
C PHE A 197 -13.05 -16.21 -1.49
N THR A 198 -14.14 -15.87 -0.81
CA THR A 198 -15.41 -16.59 -0.81
C THR A 198 -16.59 -15.74 -1.28
N CYS A 199 -16.35 -14.52 -1.74
CA CYS A 199 -17.42 -13.64 -2.20
C CYS A 199 -17.62 -13.70 -3.71
N ASP A 200 -18.84 -13.40 -4.15
CA ASP A 200 -19.17 -13.26 -5.55
C ASP A 200 -19.05 -11.78 -5.98
N GLY A 201 -18.25 -11.47 -6.99
CA GLY A 201 -18.14 -10.12 -7.56
C GLY A 201 -16.78 -9.78 -8.19
N ASP A 202 -16.72 -8.62 -8.85
CA ASP A 202 -15.56 -8.15 -9.62
C ASP A 202 -14.37 -7.74 -8.75
N TYR A 203 -14.59 -7.60 -7.43
CA TYR A 203 -13.55 -7.29 -6.45
C TYR A 203 -12.63 -8.48 -6.13
N LYS A 204 -12.75 -9.61 -6.83
CA LYS A 204 -11.79 -10.72 -6.74
C LYS A 204 -10.39 -10.34 -7.27
N TYR A 205 -10.34 -9.45 -8.28
CA TYR A 205 -9.09 -9.07 -8.94
C TYR A 205 -9.00 -7.58 -9.18
N LEU A 206 -7.90 -6.97 -8.76
CA LEU A 206 -7.59 -5.58 -9.05
C LEU A 206 -6.94 -5.43 -10.44
N PRO A 207 -7.38 -4.45 -11.25
CA PRO A 207 -6.77 -4.13 -12.55
C PRO A 207 -5.35 -3.58 -12.37
N SER A 208 -4.49 -3.79 -13.36
CA SER A 208 -3.08 -3.35 -13.34
C SER A 208 -2.96 -1.83 -13.44
N THR A 209 -2.07 -1.20 -12.67
CA THR A 209 -1.75 0.23 -12.85
C THR A 209 -0.90 0.48 -14.08
N LYS A 210 -0.22 -0.56 -14.55
CA LYS A 210 0.48 -0.54 -15.82
C LYS A 210 -0.57 -0.67 -16.91
N ASN A 211 -0.80 0.43 -17.61
CA ASN A 211 -1.40 0.40 -18.93
C ASN A 211 -0.44 -0.39 -19.81
N PHE A 212 -0.71 -1.69 -19.99
CA PHE A 212 -0.15 -2.38 -21.13
C PHE A 212 -0.74 -1.69 -22.34
N ASP A 213 0.07 -0.94 -23.07
CA ASP A 213 -0.31 -0.58 -24.42
C ASP A 213 -0.42 -1.91 -25.16
N ILE A 214 -1.66 -2.37 -25.31
CA ILE A 214 -2.01 -3.61 -25.98
C ILE A 214 -1.32 -3.63 -27.36
N SER A 215 -1.10 -2.46 -27.96
CA SER A 215 -0.35 -2.26 -29.20
C SER A 215 1.12 -2.72 -29.10
N LEU A 216 1.80 -2.56 -27.96
CA LEU A 216 3.19 -2.99 -27.77
C LEU A 216 3.34 -4.51 -27.88
N ILE A 217 2.30 -5.28 -27.55
CA ILE A 217 2.27 -6.73 -27.67
C ILE A 217 1.63 -7.16 -28.99
N LEU A 218 0.54 -6.53 -29.42
CA LEU A 218 -0.17 -6.89 -30.64
C LEU A 218 0.55 -6.52 -31.92
N ILE A 219 1.23 -5.38 -31.98
CA ILE A 219 1.95 -4.97 -33.20
C ILE A 219 3.03 -5.98 -33.57
N PRO A 220 3.97 -6.37 -32.68
CA PRO A 220 5.00 -7.34 -33.05
C PRO A 220 4.42 -8.74 -33.30
N THR A 221 3.37 -9.16 -32.57
CA THR A 221 2.75 -10.48 -32.81
C THR A 221 2.01 -10.55 -34.15
N ILE A 222 1.24 -9.52 -34.52
CA ILE A 222 0.59 -9.42 -35.83
C ILE A 222 1.63 -9.33 -36.95
N ALA A 223 2.67 -8.51 -36.79
CA ALA A 223 3.75 -8.40 -37.77
C ALA A 223 4.44 -9.76 -38.01
N THR A 224 4.72 -10.50 -36.93
CA THR A 224 5.32 -11.84 -37.03
C THR A 224 4.40 -12.83 -37.76
N LEU A 225 3.09 -12.79 -37.48
CA LEU A 225 2.09 -13.63 -38.16
C LEU A 225 2.00 -13.31 -39.67
N ILE A 226 2.06 -12.03 -40.05
CA ILE A 226 2.03 -11.62 -41.46
C ILE A 226 3.31 -12.09 -42.18
N ILE A 227 4.48 -11.86 -41.58
CA ILE A 227 5.77 -12.26 -42.18
C ILE A 227 5.84 -13.77 -42.35
N THR A 228 5.48 -14.54 -41.32
CA THR A 228 5.46 -16.01 -41.39
C THR A 228 4.49 -16.52 -42.44
N SER A 229 3.30 -15.91 -42.56
CA SER A 229 2.33 -16.25 -43.61
C SER A 229 2.87 -15.96 -45.02
N MET A 230 3.52 -14.81 -45.23
CA MET A 230 4.15 -14.46 -46.51
C MET A 230 5.27 -15.43 -46.88
N LEU A 231 6.15 -15.77 -45.92
CA LEU A 231 7.23 -16.73 -46.12
C LEU A 231 6.70 -18.13 -46.46
N PHE A 232 5.61 -18.57 -45.81
CA PHE A 232 4.98 -19.85 -46.09
C PHE A 232 4.41 -19.90 -47.52
N VAL A 233 3.74 -18.84 -47.97
CA VAL A 233 3.22 -18.73 -49.34
C VAL A 233 4.38 -18.76 -50.35
N LEU A 234 5.43 -17.97 -50.12
CA LEU A 234 6.61 -17.93 -51.00
C LEU A 234 7.30 -19.31 -51.07
N TYR A 235 7.49 -19.98 -49.94
CA TYR A 235 8.07 -21.32 -49.88
C TYR A 235 7.27 -22.33 -50.72
N LYS A 236 5.94 -22.30 -50.61
CA LYS A 236 5.06 -23.18 -51.39
C LYS A 236 5.15 -22.89 -52.90
N VAL A 237 5.21 -21.61 -53.29
CA VAL A 237 5.37 -21.20 -54.70
C VAL A 237 6.72 -21.67 -55.26
N ILE A 238 7.80 -21.55 -54.49
CA ILE A 238 9.13 -22.03 -54.89
C ILE A 238 9.12 -23.55 -55.11
N ILE A 239 8.56 -24.33 -54.18
CA ILE A 239 8.43 -25.79 -54.37
C ILE A 239 7.66 -26.14 -55.64
N LEU A 240 6.52 -25.47 -55.87
CA LEU A 240 5.70 -25.72 -57.07
C LEU A 240 6.47 -25.38 -58.35
N TYR A 241 7.21 -24.27 -58.36
CA TYR A 241 8.05 -23.86 -59.49
C TYR A 241 9.19 -24.85 -59.75
N THR A 242 9.89 -25.30 -58.70
CA THR A 242 10.95 -26.32 -58.82
C THR A 242 10.39 -27.64 -59.34
N ASN A 243 9.25 -28.10 -58.81
CA ASN A 243 8.60 -29.33 -59.27
C ASN A 243 8.15 -29.23 -60.73
N ALA A 244 7.52 -28.11 -61.11
CA ALA A 244 7.12 -27.88 -62.50
C ALA A 244 8.32 -27.94 -63.45
N ASN A 245 9.42 -27.25 -63.12
CA ASN A 245 10.63 -27.27 -63.95
C ASN A 245 11.26 -28.66 -64.06
N ILE A 246 11.30 -29.46 -62.98
CA ILE A 246 11.81 -30.84 -63.05
C ILE A 246 10.95 -31.70 -64.00
N THR A 247 9.64 -31.46 -64.05
CA THR A 247 8.72 -32.22 -64.91
C THR A 247 8.86 -31.89 -66.40
N TYR A 248 9.40 -30.71 -66.76
CA TYR A 248 9.62 -30.31 -68.16
C TYR A 248 10.95 -30.80 -68.75
N PHE A 249 11.86 -31.35 -67.94
CA PHE A 249 13.18 -31.86 -68.36
C PHE A 249 13.29 -33.40 -68.36
N HIS A 250 12.17 -34.11 -68.21
CA HIS A 250 12.05 -35.57 -68.35
C HIS A 250 11.07 -35.92 -69.46
#